data_AF-A0A952KIJ8-F1
#
_entry.id   AF-A0A952KIJ8-F1
#
_cell.length_a   1.000
_cell.length_b   1.000
_cell.length_c   1.000
_cell.angle_alpha   90.00
_cell.angle_beta   90.00
_cell.angle_gamma   90.00
#
_symmetry.space_group_name_H-M   'P 1'
#
loop_
_entity.id
_entity.type
_entity.pdbx_description
1 polymer ?
#
loop_
_entity_poly.entity_id
_entity_poly.type
_entity_poly.pdbx_seq_one_letter_code
_entity_poly.pdbx_strand_id
1 'polypeptide(L)'
;MPGIDAVLKSPAHVIWFGELHGTTETPAFFGDAVCAAAKDGRKVIVALERSKMDDGVLAAFLDTPEHDTATSILLTGREWRNRGQDGRSSLAMLSLMGRLRDDKASGVIADIVLIDDWRDTEGSDAAMAKTVKAALTKSPDARLLVYSGNFHAMKTAPQGTHTAASQLPADDVYAVNIQIEGGTAWSLEKGVVAVPGFPHRAAGIFRAADTGLP
;
A
#
# COMPACT_ATOMS: atom_id res chain seq x y z
N MET A 1 0.38 11.84 -20.13
CA MET A 1 -0.22 11.32 -18.88
C MET A 1 0.39 12.10 -17.72
N PRO A 2 -0.36 12.42 -16.67
CA PRO A 2 0.19 13.14 -15.54
C PRO A 2 1.26 12.27 -14.86
N GLY A 3 2.43 12.83 -14.52
CA GLY A 3 3.43 12.20 -13.65
C GLY A 3 2.86 11.88 -12.26
N ILE A 4 3.57 11.13 -11.42
CA ILE A 4 3.18 10.90 -10.01
C ILE A 4 2.91 12.25 -9.30
N ASP A 5 3.66 13.30 -9.65
CA ASP A 5 3.46 14.67 -9.19
C ASP A 5 2.03 15.20 -9.37
N ALA A 6 1.39 14.88 -10.49
CA ALA A 6 0.04 15.35 -10.76
C ALA A 6 -1.01 14.55 -10.01
N VAL A 7 -0.75 13.26 -9.72
CA VAL A 7 -1.56 12.48 -8.77
C VAL A 7 -1.45 13.09 -7.37
N LEU A 8 -0.24 13.42 -6.93
CA LEU A 8 0.01 13.98 -5.60
C LEU A 8 -0.62 15.37 -5.41
N LYS A 9 -0.71 16.17 -6.48
CA LYS A 9 -1.41 17.48 -6.51
C LYS A 9 -2.94 17.39 -6.42
N SER A 10 -3.53 16.21 -6.50
CA SER A 10 -4.97 16.02 -6.25
C SER A 10 -5.37 16.66 -4.92
N PRO A 11 -6.57 17.25 -4.77
CA PRO A 11 -7.05 17.74 -3.48
C PRO A 11 -7.45 16.61 -2.52
N ALA A 12 -7.82 15.43 -3.02
CA ALA A 12 -8.33 14.29 -2.25
C ALA A 12 -7.45 13.91 -1.04
N HIS A 13 -7.98 13.72 0.15
CA HIS A 13 -7.17 13.35 1.32
C HIS A 13 -6.57 11.94 1.22
N VAL A 14 -7.20 11.06 0.44
CA VAL A 14 -6.74 9.68 0.21
C VAL A 14 -6.24 9.52 -1.22
N ILE A 15 -5.00 9.06 -1.37
CA ILE A 15 -4.49 8.50 -2.62
C ILE A 15 -4.35 6.99 -2.43
N TRP A 16 -5.15 6.22 -3.15
CA TRP A 16 -5.23 4.77 -3.00
C TRP A 16 -4.54 4.07 -4.17
N PHE A 17 -3.41 3.44 -3.91
CA PHE A 17 -2.63 2.66 -4.86
C PHE A 17 -3.10 1.20 -4.84
N GLY A 18 -3.78 0.82 -5.91
CA GLY A 18 -4.07 -0.56 -6.26
C GLY A 18 -2.88 -1.17 -7.00
N GLU A 19 -2.50 -2.38 -6.60
CA GLU A 19 -1.40 -3.12 -7.18
C GLU A 19 -1.76 -4.58 -7.47
N LEU A 20 -0.83 -5.30 -8.10
CA LEU A 20 -0.86 -6.76 -8.21
C LEU A 20 0.14 -7.33 -7.22
N HIS A 21 -0.33 -8.10 -6.24
CA HIS A 21 0.55 -8.72 -5.25
C HIS A 21 1.70 -9.50 -5.89
N GLY A 22 2.84 -9.50 -5.21
CA GLY A 22 3.95 -10.37 -5.52
C GLY A 22 4.87 -9.90 -6.63
N THR A 23 4.78 -8.63 -7.05
CA THR A 23 5.85 -7.99 -7.84
C THR A 23 6.97 -7.44 -6.95
N THR A 24 8.10 -7.12 -7.57
CA THR A 24 9.23 -6.45 -6.88
C THR A 24 9.11 -4.92 -6.99
N GLU A 25 8.52 -4.46 -8.08
CA GLU A 25 8.52 -3.07 -8.53
C GLU A 25 7.44 -2.24 -7.84
N THR A 26 6.24 -2.80 -7.60
CA THR A 26 5.12 -2.04 -7.01
C THR A 26 5.40 -1.55 -5.58
N PRO A 27 6.04 -2.33 -4.66
CA PRO A 27 6.40 -1.82 -3.34
C PRO A 27 7.43 -0.69 -3.40
N ALA A 28 8.43 -0.81 -4.28
CA ALA A 28 9.47 0.22 -4.44
C ALA A 28 8.88 1.54 -4.96
N PHE A 29 8.06 1.45 -6.02
CA PHE A 29 7.34 2.60 -6.56
C PHE A 29 6.45 3.28 -5.51
N PHE A 30 5.73 2.50 -4.70
CA PHE A 30 4.90 3.06 -3.63
C PHE A 30 5.74 3.82 -2.60
N GLY A 31 6.90 3.29 -2.19
CA GLY A 31 7.82 4.02 -1.32
C GLY A 31 8.27 5.36 -1.92
N ASP A 32 8.53 5.40 -3.24
CA ASP A 32 8.90 6.64 -3.93
C ASP A 32 7.74 7.65 -3.95
N ALA A 33 6.51 7.17 -4.17
CA ALA A 33 5.32 8.01 -4.08
C ALA A 33 5.11 8.58 -2.67
N VAL A 34 5.39 7.80 -1.62
CA VAL A 34 5.36 8.26 -0.22
C VAL A 34 6.38 9.38 0.02
N CYS A 35 7.64 9.16 -0.39
CA CYS A 35 8.69 10.17 -0.27
C CYS A 35 8.36 11.45 -1.05
N ALA A 36 7.78 11.33 -2.24
CA ALA A 36 7.34 12.48 -3.03
C ALA A 36 6.15 13.20 -2.37
N ALA A 37 5.17 12.48 -1.82
CA ALA A 37 4.02 13.06 -1.13
C ALA A 37 4.41 13.88 0.09
N ALA A 38 5.42 13.42 0.85
CA ALA A 38 5.91 14.12 2.04
C ALA A 38 6.48 15.52 1.74
N LYS A 39 6.90 15.77 0.49
CA LYS A 39 7.44 17.07 0.05
C LYS A 39 6.35 18.13 -0.19
N ASP A 40 5.08 17.73 -0.23
CA ASP A 40 3.93 18.62 -0.45
C ASP A 40 3.51 19.39 0.83
N GLY A 41 4.20 19.16 1.96
CA GLY A 41 4.00 19.88 3.22
C GLY A 41 2.85 19.39 4.09
N ARG A 42 1.99 18.49 3.58
CA ARG A 42 0.98 17.78 4.39
C ARG A 42 1.60 16.60 5.12
N LYS A 43 1.10 16.33 6.33
CA LYS A 43 1.46 15.12 7.07
C LYS A 43 1.05 13.89 6.26
N VAL A 44 1.98 12.99 5.99
CA VAL A 44 1.68 11.74 5.29
C VAL A 44 1.41 10.63 6.31
N ILE A 45 0.31 9.91 6.13
CA ILE A 45 0.03 8.65 6.83
C ILE A 45 0.01 7.55 5.77
N VAL A 46 0.73 6.46 6.02
CA VAL A 46 0.78 5.32 5.12
C VAL A 46 -0.17 4.24 5.64
N ALA A 47 -1.06 3.75 4.78
CA ALA A 47 -1.99 2.68 5.09
C ALA A 47 -1.65 1.45 4.24
N LEU A 48 -1.36 0.32 4.88
CA LEU A 48 -0.93 -0.90 4.19
C LEU A 48 -1.95 -2.01 4.38
N GLU A 49 -2.32 -2.68 3.29
CA GLU A 49 -3.07 -3.94 3.31
C GLU A 49 -2.22 -5.03 3.98
N ARG A 50 -2.28 -5.01 5.30
CA ARG A 50 -1.60 -5.88 6.23
C ARG A 50 -2.52 -6.12 7.42
N SER A 51 -2.28 -7.21 8.13
CA SER A 51 -3.18 -7.68 9.17
C SER A 51 -3.16 -6.74 10.39
N LYS A 52 -4.32 -6.21 10.77
CA LYS A 52 -4.52 -5.44 12.02
C LYS A 52 -4.13 -6.22 13.28
N MET A 53 -4.06 -7.54 13.22
CA MET A 53 -3.58 -8.34 14.35
C MET A 53 -2.08 -8.14 14.61
N ASP A 54 -1.34 -7.63 13.63
CA ASP A 54 0.07 -7.31 13.74
C ASP A 54 0.28 -5.85 14.22
N ASP A 55 -0.75 -5.11 14.65
CA ASP A 55 -0.62 -3.73 15.17
C ASP A 55 0.42 -3.64 16.31
N GLY A 56 0.45 -4.62 17.23
CA GLY A 56 1.45 -4.68 18.29
C GLY A 56 2.86 -5.04 17.80
N VAL A 57 2.97 -5.86 16.76
CA VAL A 57 4.24 -6.20 16.11
C VAL A 57 4.79 -4.99 15.36
N LEU A 58 3.93 -4.25 14.65
CA LEU A 58 4.27 -3.01 13.98
C LEU A 58 4.79 -1.97 14.98
N ALA A 59 4.09 -1.76 16.11
CA ALA A 59 4.53 -0.82 17.13
C ALA A 59 5.94 -1.17 17.64
N ALA A 60 6.19 -2.43 18.00
CA ALA A 60 7.50 -2.88 18.46
C ALA A 60 8.59 -2.76 17.37
N PHE A 61 8.26 -3.05 16.10
CA PHE A 61 9.15 -2.86 14.96
C PHE A 61 9.59 -1.40 14.80
N LEU A 62 8.63 -0.46 14.92
CA LEU A 62 8.89 0.98 14.78
C LEU A 62 9.68 1.55 15.96
N ASP A 63 9.44 1.06 17.18
CA ASP A 63 10.08 1.55 18.40
C ASP A 63 11.51 0.99 18.61
N THR A 64 11.83 -0.14 17.99
CA THR A 64 13.15 -0.80 18.13
C THR A 64 14.19 -0.09 17.27
N PRO A 65 15.28 0.51 17.80
CA PRO A 65 16.25 1.26 16.99
C PRO A 65 17.17 0.40 16.13
N GLU A 66 17.56 -0.78 16.63
CA GLU A 66 18.50 -1.67 15.95
C GLU A 66 17.79 -2.45 14.84
N HIS A 67 18.35 -2.41 13.63
CA HIS A 67 17.66 -2.82 12.41
C HIS A 67 17.36 -4.32 12.35
N ASP A 68 18.30 -5.17 12.77
CA ASP A 68 18.19 -6.63 12.65
C ASP A 68 17.18 -7.19 13.66
N THR A 69 17.13 -6.60 14.86
CA THR A 69 16.17 -6.89 15.93
C THR A 69 14.79 -6.40 15.53
N ALA A 70 14.67 -5.18 15.00
CA ALA A 70 13.41 -4.67 14.47
C ALA A 70 12.88 -5.61 13.37
N THR A 71 13.73 -5.98 12.41
CA THR A 71 13.38 -6.91 11.34
C THR A 71 12.95 -8.27 11.90
N SER A 72 13.68 -8.82 12.87
CA SER A 72 13.32 -10.08 13.53
C SER A 72 11.95 -10.00 14.21
N ILE A 73 11.64 -8.89 14.88
CA ILE A 73 10.32 -8.61 15.47
C ILE A 73 9.25 -8.57 14.39
N LEU A 74 9.46 -7.82 13.30
CA LEU A 74 8.50 -7.71 12.21
C LEU A 74 8.15 -9.09 11.64
N LEU A 75 9.16 -9.94 11.41
CA LEU A 75 9.01 -11.30 10.90
C LEU A 75 8.27 -12.25 11.88
N THR A 76 7.98 -11.82 13.10
CA THR A 76 7.08 -12.55 14.01
C THR A 76 5.60 -12.35 13.71
N GLY A 77 5.25 -11.34 12.91
CA GLY A 77 3.87 -11.05 12.51
C GLY A 77 3.20 -12.21 11.77
N ARG A 78 1.88 -12.32 11.93
CA ARG A 78 1.11 -13.43 11.38
C ARG A 78 1.23 -13.52 9.87
N GLU A 79 1.20 -12.39 9.17
CA GLU A 79 1.28 -12.40 7.71
C GLU A 79 2.63 -12.90 7.20
N TRP A 80 3.72 -12.56 7.87
CA TRP A 80 5.06 -13.04 7.53
C TRP A 80 5.20 -14.56 7.69
N ARG A 81 4.40 -15.14 8.59
CA ARG A 81 4.36 -16.59 8.84
C ARG A 81 3.23 -17.31 8.11
N ASN A 82 2.45 -16.60 7.28
CA ASN A 82 1.35 -17.21 6.54
C ASN A 82 1.87 -18.30 5.60
N ARG A 83 1.16 -19.42 5.49
CA ARG A 83 1.52 -20.48 4.54
C ARG A 83 1.09 -20.13 3.11
N GLY A 84 0.03 -19.34 2.96
CA GLY A 84 -0.36 -18.76 1.68
C GLY A 84 0.56 -17.59 1.35
N GLN A 85 1.34 -17.73 0.27
CA GLN A 85 2.31 -16.72 -0.18
C GLN A 85 1.89 -16.15 -1.55
N ASP A 86 1.21 -15.00 -1.55
CA ASP A 86 0.96 -14.17 -2.75
C ASP A 86 2.04 -13.10 -2.95
N GLY A 87 3.11 -13.13 -2.15
CA GLY A 87 4.18 -12.15 -2.20
C GLY A 87 3.98 -10.92 -1.32
N ARG A 88 2.89 -10.85 -0.54
CA ARG A 88 2.78 -9.87 0.56
C ARG A 88 3.84 -10.09 1.66
N SER A 89 4.46 -11.26 1.74
CA SER A 89 5.56 -11.56 2.67
C SER A 89 6.92 -11.71 1.95
N SER A 90 7.09 -10.98 0.83
CA SER A 90 8.31 -10.97 0.02
C SER A 90 9.41 -10.06 0.60
N LEU A 91 10.63 -10.21 0.06
CA LEU A 91 11.75 -9.28 0.33
C LEU A 91 11.47 -7.85 -0.14
N ALA A 92 10.65 -7.67 -1.20
CA ALA A 92 10.26 -6.35 -1.68
C ALA A 92 9.37 -5.63 -0.65
N MET A 93 8.39 -6.34 -0.08
CA MET A 93 7.58 -5.82 1.02
C MET A 93 8.41 -5.59 2.29
N LEU A 94 9.38 -6.46 2.60
CA LEU A 94 10.28 -6.24 3.74
C LEU A 94 11.12 -4.96 3.56
N SER A 95 11.62 -4.74 2.34
CA SER A 95 12.36 -3.52 1.98
C SER A 95 11.49 -2.28 2.11
N LEU A 96 10.23 -2.34 1.65
CA LEU A 96 9.26 -1.26 1.84
C LEU A 96 9.02 -0.98 3.32
N MET A 97 8.79 -2.01 4.15
CA MET A 97 8.58 -1.82 5.59
C MET A 97 9.79 -1.19 6.29
N GLY A 98 11.02 -1.61 5.94
CA GLY A 98 12.25 -0.99 6.42
C GLY A 98 12.34 0.49 6.06
N ARG A 99 12.11 0.83 4.78
CA ARG A 99 12.07 2.21 4.31
C ARG A 99 11.04 3.05 5.06
N LEU A 100 9.81 2.56 5.20
CA LEU A 100 8.74 3.31 5.89
C LEU A 100 9.04 3.53 7.38
N ARG A 101 9.71 2.56 8.03
CA ARG A 101 10.20 2.74 9.40
C ARG A 101 11.21 3.88 9.49
N ASP A 102 12.17 3.92 8.57
CA ASP A 102 13.19 4.98 8.54
C ASP A 102 12.57 6.35 8.18
N ASP A 103 11.60 6.37 7.26
CA ASP A 103 10.80 7.56 6.93
C ASP A 103 10.01 8.06 8.15
N LYS A 104 9.43 7.17 8.96
CA LYS A 104 8.74 7.55 10.20
C LYS A 104 9.73 8.08 11.26
N ALA A 105 10.86 7.42 11.45
CA ALA A 105 11.87 7.82 12.42
C ALA A 105 12.48 9.19 12.10
N SER A 106 12.60 9.52 10.80
CA SER A 106 13.09 10.81 10.31
C SER A 106 12.00 11.89 10.20
N GLY A 107 10.73 11.54 10.45
CA GLY A 107 9.59 12.47 10.37
C GLY A 107 9.10 12.77 8.94
N VAL A 108 9.58 12.04 7.93
CA VAL A 108 9.08 12.12 6.54
C VAL A 108 7.61 11.70 6.48
N ILE A 109 7.24 10.66 7.23
CA ILE A 109 5.83 10.27 7.43
C ILE A 109 5.45 10.38 8.91
N ALA A 110 4.18 10.65 9.17
CA ALA A 110 3.64 10.75 10.52
C ALA A 110 3.33 9.36 11.12
N ASP A 111 2.73 8.48 10.33
CA ASP A 111 2.30 7.18 10.83
C ASP A 111 2.17 6.09 9.76
N ILE A 112 2.13 4.85 10.23
CA ILE A 112 1.80 3.66 9.43
C ILE A 112 0.60 2.98 10.09
N VAL A 113 -0.43 2.68 9.31
CA VAL A 113 -1.62 1.95 9.79
C VAL A 113 -1.84 0.68 8.97
N LEU A 114 -2.10 -0.43 9.65
CA LEU A 114 -2.49 -1.69 9.01
C LEU A 114 -4.00 -1.71 8.86
N ILE A 115 -4.52 -2.10 7.69
CA ILE A 115 -5.94 -1.92 7.34
C ILE A 115 -6.73 -3.22 7.17
N ASP A 116 -6.10 -4.39 7.06
CA ASP A 116 -6.81 -5.65 6.84
C ASP A 116 -7.18 -6.33 8.17
N ASP A 117 -8.48 -6.44 8.47
CA ASP A 117 -8.98 -7.20 9.63
C ASP A 117 -10.03 -8.23 9.23
N TRP A 118 -9.57 -9.45 8.95
CA TRP A 118 -10.42 -10.61 8.65
C TRP A 118 -11.38 -11.02 9.78
N ARG A 119 -11.22 -10.46 11.00
CA ARG A 119 -12.14 -10.72 12.12
C ARG A 119 -13.37 -9.82 12.08
N ASP A 120 -13.37 -8.78 11.25
CA ASP A 120 -14.51 -7.88 11.12
C ASP A 120 -15.70 -8.62 10.49
N THR A 121 -16.86 -8.53 11.13
CA THR A 121 -18.07 -9.24 10.72
C THR A 121 -18.69 -8.67 9.45
N GLU A 122 -18.36 -7.43 9.08
CA GLU A 122 -18.79 -6.78 7.83
C GLU A 122 -17.84 -7.12 6.67
N GLY A 123 -16.71 -7.79 6.95
CA GLY A 123 -15.72 -8.24 5.97
C GLY A 123 -14.51 -7.32 5.84
N SER A 124 -13.47 -7.84 5.19
CA SER A 124 -12.15 -7.19 5.08
C SER A 124 -12.22 -5.80 4.41
N ASP A 125 -12.97 -5.63 3.31
CA ASP A 125 -13.13 -4.34 2.64
C ASP A 125 -13.78 -3.27 3.56
N ALA A 126 -14.78 -3.65 4.34
CA ALA A 126 -15.42 -2.76 5.30
C ALA A 126 -14.45 -2.37 6.43
N ALA A 127 -13.66 -3.32 6.94
CA ALA A 127 -12.63 -3.08 7.94
C ALA A 127 -11.55 -2.10 7.43
N MET A 128 -11.10 -2.28 6.18
CA MET A 128 -10.14 -1.39 5.53
C MET A 128 -10.71 0.03 5.44
N ALA A 129 -11.92 0.17 4.92
CA ALA A 129 -12.59 1.46 4.78
C ALA A 129 -12.78 2.15 6.14
N LYS A 130 -13.20 1.42 7.17
CA LYS A 130 -13.35 1.92 8.55
C LYS A 130 -12.04 2.40 9.14
N THR A 131 -10.94 1.67 8.91
CA THR A 131 -9.61 2.06 9.39
C THR A 131 -9.13 3.34 8.71
N VAL A 132 -9.32 3.46 7.39
CA VAL A 132 -8.98 4.69 6.64
C VAL A 132 -9.82 5.89 7.12
N LYS A 133 -11.14 5.71 7.31
CA LYS A 133 -12.01 6.75 7.89
C LYS A 133 -11.56 7.20 9.28
N ALA A 134 -11.18 6.26 10.13
CA ALA A 134 -10.71 6.55 11.49
C ALA A 134 -9.39 7.34 11.47
N ALA A 135 -8.47 6.99 10.57
CA ALA A 135 -7.22 7.72 10.39
C ALA A 135 -7.46 9.16 9.89
N LEU A 136 -8.35 9.37 8.92
CA LEU A 136 -8.76 10.71 8.48
C LEU A 136 -9.43 11.51 9.60
N THR A 137 -10.30 10.88 10.40
CA THR A 137 -10.96 11.55 11.53
C THR A 137 -9.95 12.02 12.57
N LYS A 138 -8.93 11.21 12.85
CA LYS A 138 -7.86 11.53 13.80
C LYS A 138 -6.90 12.60 13.24
N SER A 139 -6.77 12.72 11.93
CA SER A 139 -5.82 13.61 11.27
C SER A 139 -6.43 14.18 9.97
N PRO A 140 -7.40 15.12 10.09
CA PRO A 140 -8.18 15.60 8.95
C PRO A 140 -7.34 16.32 7.90
N ASP A 141 -6.21 16.92 8.30
CA ASP A 141 -5.29 17.61 7.38
C ASP A 141 -4.21 16.68 6.80
N ALA A 142 -4.21 15.40 7.18
CA ALA A 142 -3.22 14.44 6.68
C ALA A 142 -3.59 13.95 5.27
N ARG A 143 -2.54 13.63 4.52
CA ARG A 143 -2.61 12.93 3.25
C ARG A 143 -2.36 11.44 3.51
N LEU A 144 -3.37 10.61 3.27
CA LEU A 144 -3.26 9.17 3.39
C LEU A 144 -2.83 8.57 2.05
N LEU A 145 -1.74 7.80 2.06
CA LEU A 145 -1.33 6.97 0.93
C LEU A 145 -1.62 5.51 1.28
N VAL A 146 -2.55 4.90 0.55
CA VAL A 146 -3.00 3.53 0.78
C VAL A 146 -2.36 2.59 -0.24
N TYR A 147 -1.86 1.44 0.19
CA TYR A 147 -1.31 0.39 -0.65
C TYR A 147 -2.07 -0.92 -0.45
N SER A 148 -2.73 -1.41 -1.49
CA SER A 148 -3.52 -2.65 -1.47
C SER A 148 -3.58 -3.30 -2.84
N GLY A 149 -4.12 -4.50 -2.91
CA GLY A 149 -4.55 -5.14 -4.14
C GLY A 149 -5.55 -4.26 -4.91
N ASN A 150 -5.50 -4.36 -6.23
CA ASN A 150 -6.29 -3.56 -7.17
C ASN A 150 -7.81 -3.62 -6.92
N PHE A 151 -8.32 -4.75 -6.43
CA PHE A 151 -9.75 -4.91 -6.13
C PHE A 151 -10.20 -3.94 -5.02
N HIS A 152 -9.49 -3.89 -3.90
CA HIS A 152 -9.82 -3.03 -2.76
C HIS A 152 -9.79 -1.53 -3.10
N ALA A 153 -8.92 -1.15 -4.06
CA ALA A 153 -8.71 0.22 -4.51
C ALA A 153 -9.80 0.75 -5.47
N MET A 154 -10.72 -0.09 -5.95
CA MET A 154 -11.73 0.35 -6.92
C MET A 154 -12.73 1.32 -6.28
N LYS A 155 -12.90 2.51 -6.86
CA LYS A 155 -13.97 3.46 -6.46
C LYS A 155 -15.35 3.01 -6.92
N THR A 156 -15.41 2.26 -8.01
CA THR A 156 -16.63 1.64 -8.53
C THR A 156 -16.46 0.14 -8.46
N ALA A 157 -17.11 -0.48 -7.49
CA ALA A 157 -17.05 -1.91 -7.28
C ALA A 157 -17.82 -2.66 -8.40
N PRO A 158 -17.38 -3.89 -8.77
CA PRO A 158 -18.19 -4.79 -9.58
C PRO A 158 -19.59 -5.01 -8.98
N GLN A 159 -20.57 -5.30 -9.84
CA GLN A 159 -21.96 -5.49 -9.42
C GLN A 159 -22.08 -6.53 -8.29
N GLY A 160 -22.78 -6.17 -7.22
CA GLY A 160 -23.00 -7.04 -6.06
C GLY A 160 -21.81 -7.12 -5.09
N THR A 161 -20.81 -6.24 -5.24
CA THR A 161 -19.64 -6.18 -4.34
C THR A 161 -19.46 -4.78 -3.74
N HIS A 162 -18.71 -4.69 -2.64
CA HIS A 162 -18.32 -3.43 -2.02
C HIS A 162 -16.82 -3.47 -1.73
N THR A 163 -16.04 -2.75 -2.52
CA THR A 163 -14.60 -2.59 -2.32
C THR A 163 -14.32 -1.52 -1.28
N ALA A 164 -13.19 -1.57 -0.60
CA ALA A 164 -12.85 -0.65 0.48
C ALA A 164 -12.90 0.82 0.03
N ALA A 165 -12.32 1.14 -1.12
CA ALA A 165 -12.33 2.49 -1.67
C ALA A 165 -13.73 2.98 -2.07
N SER A 166 -14.64 2.08 -2.50
CA SER A 166 -16.02 2.47 -2.86
C SER A 166 -16.87 2.89 -1.66
N GLN A 167 -16.42 2.58 -0.44
CA GLN A 167 -17.10 2.92 0.80
C GLN A 167 -16.65 4.27 1.40
N LEU A 168 -15.72 4.96 0.74
CA LEU A 168 -15.26 6.30 1.09
C LEU A 168 -15.95 7.36 0.21
N PRO A 169 -16.00 8.64 0.63
CA PRO A 169 -16.50 9.72 -0.21
C PRO A 169 -15.71 9.78 -1.53
N ALA A 170 -16.40 9.66 -2.66
CA ALA A 170 -15.75 9.53 -3.96
C ALA A 170 -14.86 10.72 -4.32
N ASP A 171 -15.23 11.93 -3.92
CA ASP A 171 -14.46 13.16 -4.20
C ASP A 171 -13.21 13.28 -3.31
N ASP A 172 -13.10 12.44 -2.27
CA ASP A 172 -12.00 12.45 -1.32
C ASP A 172 -11.01 11.29 -1.51
N VAL A 173 -11.23 10.48 -2.55
CA VAL A 173 -10.35 9.38 -2.94
C VAL A 173 -9.87 9.55 -4.38
N TYR A 174 -8.56 9.60 -4.54
CA TYR A 174 -7.89 9.44 -5.83
C TYR A 174 -7.34 8.02 -5.94
N ALA A 175 -7.94 7.18 -6.79
CA ALA A 175 -7.48 5.80 -6.99
C ALA A 175 -6.45 5.73 -8.13
N VAL A 176 -5.35 5.03 -7.87
CA VAL A 176 -4.27 4.74 -8.82
C VAL A 176 -4.28 3.24 -9.04
N ASN A 177 -4.51 2.79 -10.27
CA ASN A 177 -4.32 1.39 -10.65
C ASN A 177 -2.93 1.24 -11.26
N ILE A 178 -2.02 0.56 -10.55
CA ILE A 178 -0.68 0.29 -11.06
C ILE A 178 -0.77 -0.86 -12.07
N GLN A 179 -0.52 -0.55 -13.34
CA GLN A 179 -0.51 -1.52 -14.42
C GLN A 179 0.90 -2.05 -14.69
N ILE A 180 0.98 -3.34 -14.99
CA ILE A 180 2.22 -4.05 -15.31
C ILE A 180 2.23 -4.37 -16.80
N GLU A 181 3.30 -4.01 -17.49
CA GLU A 181 3.45 -4.21 -18.95
C GLU A 181 3.91 -5.63 -19.33
N GLY A 182 4.22 -6.45 -18.33
CA GLY A 182 4.64 -7.84 -18.47
C GLY A 182 5.64 -8.20 -17.38
N GLY A 183 5.82 -9.50 -17.12
CA GLY A 183 6.83 -9.98 -16.17
C GLY A 183 6.36 -11.19 -15.39
N THR A 184 6.79 -11.29 -14.14
CA THR A 184 6.37 -12.36 -13.23
C THR A 184 5.99 -11.82 -11.87
N ALA A 185 5.04 -12.47 -11.20
CA ALA A 185 4.64 -12.15 -9.84
C ALA A 185 4.41 -13.44 -9.03
N TRP A 186 4.51 -13.37 -7.71
CA TRP A 186 4.11 -14.46 -6.83
C TRP A 186 2.59 -14.58 -6.71
N SER A 187 2.07 -15.81 -6.66
CA SER A 187 0.65 -16.09 -6.49
C SER A 187 0.44 -17.28 -5.54
N LEU A 188 -0.66 -17.24 -4.77
CA LEU A 188 -0.97 -18.22 -3.70
C LEU A 188 -0.88 -19.69 -4.14
N GLU A 189 -1.33 -19.99 -5.37
CA GLU A 189 -1.52 -21.39 -5.81
C GLU A 189 -0.40 -21.91 -6.70
N LYS A 190 0.32 -21.03 -7.40
CA LYS A 190 1.24 -21.41 -8.48
C LYS A 190 2.67 -20.95 -8.24
N GLY A 191 2.95 -20.28 -7.12
CA GLY A 191 4.24 -19.63 -6.89
C GLY A 191 4.45 -18.49 -7.89
N VAL A 192 5.65 -18.39 -8.46
CA VAL A 192 5.97 -17.38 -9.48
C VAL A 192 5.22 -17.68 -10.78
N VAL A 193 4.37 -16.75 -11.21
CA VAL A 193 3.56 -16.84 -12.43
C VAL A 193 3.90 -15.72 -13.39
N ALA A 194 3.85 -16.02 -14.69
CA ALA A 194 3.90 -15.00 -15.73
C ALA A 194 2.68 -14.09 -15.66
N VAL A 195 2.91 -12.79 -15.67
CA VAL A 195 1.88 -11.76 -15.75
C VAL A 195 1.91 -11.23 -17.18
N PRO A 196 0.93 -11.58 -18.02
CA PRO A 196 0.84 -11.01 -19.35
C PRO A 196 0.54 -9.52 -19.23
N GLY A 197 1.25 -8.69 -20.00
CA GLY A 197 0.96 -7.26 -20.08
C GLY A 197 -0.48 -7.06 -20.53
N PHE A 198 -1.22 -6.17 -19.87
CA PHE A 198 -2.53 -5.75 -20.38
C PHE A 198 -2.30 -4.86 -21.60
N PRO A 199 -2.77 -5.24 -22.81
CA PRO A 199 -2.68 -4.37 -23.96
C PRO A 199 -3.47 -3.09 -23.66
N HIS A 200 -2.80 -1.94 -23.76
CA HIS A 200 -3.29 -0.65 -23.32
C HIS A 200 -4.73 -0.38 -23.79
N ARG A 201 -5.68 -0.39 -22.85
CA ARG A 201 -6.88 0.45 -22.94
C ARG A 201 -6.72 1.55 -21.90
N ALA A 202 -6.29 2.70 -22.40
CA ALA A 202 -6.18 4.02 -21.77
C ALA A 202 -6.63 4.13 -20.29
N ALA A 203 -5.67 4.21 -19.36
CA ALA A 203 -5.54 5.24 -18.31
C ALA A 203 -4.50 4.80 -17.25
N GLY A 204 -3.42 5.57 -17.10
CA GLY A 204 -2.50 5.51 -15.95
C GLY A 204 -1.40 4.45 -16.01
N ILE A 205 -0.38 4.67 -16.82
CA ILE A 205 0.87 3.89 -16.77
C ILE A 205 1.90 4.75 -16.03
N PHE A 206 2.43 4.24 -14.91
CA PHE A 206 3.65 4.75 -14.32
C PHE A 206 4.69 3.64 -14.42
N ARG A 207 5.64 3.81 -15.35
CA ARG A 207 6.83 2.95 -15.42
C ARG A 207 7.76 3.34 -14.27
N ALA A 208 8.08 2.40 -13.39
CA ALA A 208 9.33 2.44 -12.65
C ALA A 208 10.44 2.24 -13.69
N ALA A 209 11.08 3.31 -14.12
CA ALA A 209 12.18 3.22 -15.06
C ALA A 209 13.42 2.70 -14.33
N ASP A 210 14.06 1.69 -14.93
CA ASP A 210 15.40 1.21 -14.58
C ASP A 210 16.34 2.39 -14.34
N THR A 211 16.93 2.43 -13.14
CA THR A 211 18.06 3.32 -12.84
C THR A 211 19.33 2.79 -13.49
N GLY A 212 19.42 2.98 -14.81
CA GLY A 212 20.69 2.93 -15.53
C GLY A 212 21.48 4.23 -15.25
N LEU A 213 22.45 4.15 -14.34
CA LEU A 213 23.60 5.05 -14.36
C LEU A 213 24.63 4.51 -15.38
N PRO A 214 25.44 5.40 -16.00
CA PRO A 214 26.13 5.18 -17.27
C PRO A 214 27.17 4.04 -17.28
#